data_AF-A0A948TXX6-F1
#
_entry.id   AF-A0A948TXX6-F1
#
_cell.length_a   1.000
_cell.length_b   1.000
_cell.length_c   1.000
_cell.angle_alpha   90.00
_cell.angle_beta   90.00
_cell.angle_gamma   90.00
#
_symmetry.space_group_name_H-M   'P 1'
#
loop_
_entity.id
_entity.type
_entity.pdbx_description
1 polymer ?
#
loop_
_entity_poly.entity_id
_entity_poly.type
_entity_poly.pdbx_seq_one_letter_code
_entity_poly.pdbx_strand_id
1 'polypeptide(L)'
;MINAASLNPRQKIYLTALIWLAILGALILWVLMPLVSQIQGDGSELARKKQEMELFYQDWEALAKSQKNYQVMANELNALPAILPANEALKFIVLIEKFAQVTNNQQTVAVVDASQPDKTQKGTIDLQINLRGNFPDLVKFLIYLENAPYYSYLKSLQAQR
;
A
#
# COMPACT_ATOMS: atom_id res chain seq x y z
N MET A 1 -11.38 64.82 35.73
CA MET A 1 -10.91 65.76 34.69
C MET A 1 -9.96 66.75 35.35
N ILE A 2 -8.65 66.62 35.10
CA ILE A 2 -7.65 67.55 35.66
C ILE A 2 -7.74 68.85 34.86
N ASN A 3 -8.15 69.93 35.51
CA ASN A 3 -8.41 71.21 34.87
C ASN A 3 -7.08 71.92 34.55
N ALA A 4 -6.62 71.83 33.29
CA ALA A 4 -5.32 72.33 32.83
C ALA A 4 -5.12 73.85 33.01
N ALA A 5 -6.17 74.58 33.37
CA ALA A 5 -6.12 76.02 33.65
C ALA A 5 -5.45 76.39 35.00
N SER A 6 -5.28 75.44 35.93
CA SER A 6 -4.76 75.70 37.30
C SER A 6 -3.29 75.28 37.55
N LEU A 7 -2.61 74.73 36.54
CA LEU A 7 -1.26 74.18 36.68
C LEU A 7 -0.17 75.25 36.46
N ASN A 8 0.82 75.27 37.35
CA ASN A 8 2.00 76.13 37.28
C ASN A 8 2.79 75.83 35.97
N PRO A 9 3.39 76.80 35.26
CA PRO A 9 3.97 76.58 33.92
C PRO A 9 4.99 75.44 33.85
N ARG A 10 5.76 75.22 34.91
CA ARG A 10 6.71 74.10 35.02
C ARG A 10 6.03 72.73 35.01
N GLN A 11 4.88 72.59 35.66
CA GLN A 11 4.14 71.32 35.71
C GLN A 11 3.51 70.98 34.35
N LYS A 12 3.09 71.99 33.58
CA LYS A 12 2.61 71.78 32.21
C LYS A 12 3.69 71.21 31.30
N ILE A 13 4.94 71.68 31.44
CA ILE A 13 6.10 71.19 30.66
C ILE A 13 6.42 69.73 31.01
N TYR A 14 6.41 69.37 32.30
CA TYR A 14 6.63 67.97 32.69
C TYR A 14 5.51 67.05 32.21
N LEU A 15 4.25 67.51 32.25
CA LEU A 15 3.12 66.73 31.79
C LEU A 15 3.17 66.49 30.27
N THR A 16 3.49 67.52 29.48
CA THR A 16 3.65 67.36 28.03
C THR A 16 4.84 66.49 27.67
N ALA A 17 5.97 66.62 28.38
CA ALA A 17 7.13 65.74 28.20
C ALA A 17 6.80 64.27 28.52
N LEU A 18 6.05 64.00 29.59
CA LEU A 18 5.60 62.66 29.96
C LEU A 18 4.69 62.06 28.88
N ILE A 19 3.75 62.85 28.35
CA ILE A 19 2.86 62.42 27.26
C ILE A 19 3.67 62.05 26.02
N TRP A 20 4.63 62.89 25.62
CA TRP A 20 5.50 62.60 24.47
C TRP A 20 6.34 61.33 24.67
N LEU A 21 6.87 61.12 25.88
CA LEU A 21 7.61 59.91 26.21
C LEU A 21 6.72 58.66 26.14
N ALA A 22 5.49 58.74 26.64
CA ALA A 22 4.52 57.65 26.58
C ALA A 22 4.12 57.32 25.14
N ILE A 23 3.92 58.33 24.29
CA ILE A 23 3.62 58.16 22.86
C ILE A 23 4.78 57.46 22.16
N LEU A 24 6.03 57.90 22.40
CA LEU A 24 7.22 57.26 21.83
C LEU A 24 7.35 55.80 22.28
N GLY A 25 7.13 55.52 23.57
CA GLY A 25 7.15 54.15 24.10
C GLY A 25 6.08 53.26 23.45
N ALA A 26 4.86 53.77 23.29
CA ALA A 26 3.77 53.06 22.64
C ALA A 26 4.09 52.75 21.17
N LEU A 27 4.70 53.70 20.45
CA LEU A 27 5.11 53.53 19.05
C LEU A 27 6.17 52.44 18.89
N ILE A 28 7.16 52.41 19.79
CA ILE A 28 8.20 51.38 19.81
C ILE A 28 7.59 49.99 20.05
N LEU A 29 6.72 49.86 21.05
CA LEU A 29 6.05 48.59 21.34
C LEU A 29 5.17 48.14 20.16
N TRP A 30 4.47 49.07 19.51
CA TRP A 30 3.61 48.76 18.38
C TRP A 30 4.38 48.25 17.14
N VAL A 31 5.63 48.65 16.97
CA VAL A 31 6.49 48.16 15.87
C VAL A 31 7.20 46.85 16.24
N LEU A 32 7.70 46.72 17.47
CA LEU A 32 8.48 45.54 17.87
C LEU A 32 7.59 44.31 18.09
N MET A 33 6.39 44.47 18.63
CA MET A 33 5.48 43.36 18.91
C MET A 33 5.09 42.54 17.66
N PRO A 34 4.61 43.15 16.54
CA PRO A 34 4.30 42.38 15.34
C PRO A 34 5.55 41.75 14.73
N LEU A 35 6.70 42.41 14.82
CA LEU A 35 7.96 41.90 14.26
C LEU A 35 8.42 40.61 14.96
N VAL A 36 8.38 40.59 16.30
CA VAL A 36 8.71 39.38 17.08
C VAL A 36 7.70 38.26 16.82
N SER A 37 6.41 38.59 16.70
CA SER A 37 5.37 37.61 16.39
C SER A 37 5.55 36.98 15.00
N GLN A 38 5.96 37.75 13.99
CA GLN A 38 6.23 37.24 12.65
C GLN A 38 7.42 36.29 12.64
N ILE A 39 8.52 36.65 13.31
CA ILE A 39 9.74 35.81 13.38
C ILE A 39 9.42 34.45 14.02
N GLN A 40 8.61 34.43 15.08
CA GLN A 40 8.19 33.18 15.71
C GLN A 40 7.29 32.35 14.78
N GLY A 41 6.38 33.00 14.05
CA GLY A 41 5.54 32.39 13.04
C GLY A 41 6.35 31.71 11.94
N ASP A 42 7.27 32.45 11.31
CA ASP A 42 8.14 31.96 10.23
C ASP A 42 9.02 30.79 10.68
N GLY A 43 9.53 30.84 11.92
CA GLY A 43 10.30 29.75 12.51
C GLY A 43 9.48 28.47 12.68
N SER A 44 8.23 28.59 13.14
CA SER A 44 7.32 27.46 13.30
C SER A 44 6.89 26.87 11.95
N GLU A 45 6.65 27.71 10.94
CA GLU A 45 6.30 27.28 9.60
C GLU A 45 7.48 26.57 8.93
N LEU A 46 8.71 27.09 9.10
CA LEU A 46 9.91 26.45 8.58
C LEU A 46 10.15 25.09 9.22
N ALA A 47 9.94 24.96 10.53
CA ALA A 47 10.03 23.67 11.22
C ALA A 47 8.99 22.67 10.69
N ARG A 48 7.73 23.12 10.49
CA ARG A 48 6.68 22.28 9.93
C ARG A 48 7.00 21.82 8.51
N LYS A 49 7.47 22.72 7.65
CA LYS A 49 7.88 22.38 6.27
C LYS A 49 9.03 21.39 6.23
N LYS A 50 9.99 21.49 7.15
CA LYS A 50 11.08 20.49 7.28
C LYS A 50 10.53 19.12 7.65
N GLN A 51 9.60 19.06 8.60
CA GLN A 51 8.98 17.81 9.01
C GLN A 51 8.13 17.18 7.89
N GLU A 52 7.33 17.98 7.19
CA GLU A 52 6.55 17.53 6.02
C GLU A 52 7.48 16.97 4.92
N MET A 53 8.61 17.64 4.68
CA MET A 53 9.60 17.17 3.70
C MET A 53 10.24 15.84 4.13
N GLU A 54 10.58 15.68 5.40
CA GLU A 54 11.16 14.43 5.93
C GLU A 54 10.19 13.26 5.77
N LEU A 55 8.91 13.45 6.10
CA LEU A 55 7.86 12.44 5.89
C LEU A 55 7.73 12.08 4.41
N PHE A 56 7.71 13.08 3.52
CA PHE A 56 7.66 12.85 2.08
C PHE A 56 8.84 12.00 1.58
N TYR A 57 10.06 12.26 2.06
CA TYR A 57 11.23 11.45 1.71
C TYR A 57 11.14 10.01 2.21
N GLN A 58 10.60 9.80 3.41
CA GLN A 58 10.39 8.45 3.96
C GLN A 58 9.38 7.65 3.12
N ASP A 59 8.25 8.28 2.75
CA ASP A 59 7.24 7.65 1.88
C ASP A 59 7.82 7.32 0.50
N TRP A 60 8.61 8.23 -0.07
CA TRP A 60 9.29 8.01 -1.35
C TRP A 60 10.27 6.84 -1.29
N GLU A 61 11.06 6.74 -0.23
CA GLU A 61 12.01 5.63 -0.05
C GLU A 61 11.28 4.29 0.12
N ALA A 62 10.19 4.26 0.88
CA ALA A 62 9.35 3.08 1.04
C ALA A 62 8.76 2.63 -0.31
N LEU A 63 8.26 3.57 -1.11
CA LEU A 63 7.73 3.28 -2.45
C LEU A 63 8.82 2.73 -3.39
N ALA A 64 10.00 3.34 -3.40
CA ALA A 64 11.13 2.89 -4.21
C ALA A 64 11.60 1.47 -3.81
N LYS A 65 11.66 1.17 -2.51
CA LYS A 65 11.95 -0.19 -2.00
C LYS A 65 10.87 -1.18 -2.43
N SER A 66 9.60 -0.81 -2.32
CA SER A 66 8.48 -1.66 -2.74
C SER A 66 8.55 -1.98 -4.24
N GLN A 67 8.80 -0.98 -5.08
CA GLN A 67 8.94 -1.15 -6.52
C GLN A 67 10.13 -2.07 -6.87
N LYS A 68 11.27 -1.89 -6.19
CA LYS A 68 12.44 -2.76 -6.38
C LYS A 68 12.13 -4.20 -5.98
N ASN A 69 11.47 -4.41 -4.84
CA ASN A 69 11.08 -5.74 -4.37
C ASN A 69 10.09 -6.40 -5.35
N TYR A 70 9.13 -5.63 -5.85
CA TYR A 70 8.19 -6.12 -6.87
C TYR A 70 8.92 -6.54 -8.15
N GLN A 71 9.88 -5.76 -8.64
CA GLN A 71 10.66 -6.13 -9.82
C GLN A 71 11.50 -7.41 -9.60
N VAL A 72 12.11 -7.56 -8.43
CA VAL A 72 12.86 -8.77 -8.07
C VAL A 72 11.92 -9.98 -8.03
N MET A 73 10.80 -9.88 -7.30
CA MET A 73 9.82 -10.96 -7.21
C MET A 73 9.19 -11.30 -8.57
N ALA A 74 8.87 -10.30 -9.40
CA ALA A 74 8.35 -10.52 -10.74
C ALA A 74 9.38 -11.21 -11.64
N ASN A 75 10.66 -10.88 -11.51
CA ASN A 75 11.72 -11.56 -12.25
C ASN A 75 11.92 -13.00 -11.77
N GLU A 76 11.85 -13.25 -10.46
CA GLU A 76 11.90 -14.60 -9.88
C GLU A 76 10.70 -15.44 -10.32
N LEU A 77 9.48 -14.91 -10.25
CA LEU A 77 8.26 -15.58 -10.73
C LEU A 77 8.28 -15.82 -12.24
N ASN A 78 8.90 -14.93 -13.03
CA ASN A 78 9.08 -15.15 -14.47
C ASN A 78 10.20 -16.15 -14.80
N ALA A 79 11.16 -16.31 -13.90
CA ALA A 79 12.24 -17.30 -13.98
C ALA A 79 11.80 -18.68 -13.46
N LEU A 80 10.72 -18.76 -12.68
CA LEU A 80 10.04 -20.03 -12.44
C LEU A 80 9.55 -20.56 -13.79
N PRO A 81 9.91 -21.80 -14.18
CA PRO A 81 9.46 -22.38 -15.42
C PRO A 81 7.93 -22.41 -15.40
N ALA A 82 7.31 -21.60 -16.26
CA ALA A 82 5.86 -21.43 -16.33
C ALA A 82 5.13 -22.65 -16.95
N ILE A 83 5.79 -23.79 -17.00
CA ILE A 83 5.40 -24.89 -17.86
C ILE A 83 5.81 -26.15 -17.13
N LEU A 84 4.83 -26.95 -16.72
CA LEU A 84 5.02 -28.39 -16.55
C LEU A 84 5.62 -28.90 -17.87
N PRO A 85 6.90 -29.29 -17.92
CA PRO A 85 7.43 -29.92 -19.14
C PRO A 85 6.53 -31.10 -19.50
N ALA A 86 6.38 -31.44 -20.78
CA ALA A 86 5.47 -32.52 -21.21
C ALA A 86 5.68 -33.86 -20.47
N ASN A 87 6.90 -34.10 -19.98
CA ASN A 87 7.26 -35.26 -19.14
C ASN A 87 6.69 -35.21 -17.70
N GLU A 88 6.32 -34.03 -17.20
CA GLU A 88 5.67 -33.84 -15.90
C GLU A 88 4.16 -33.81 -15.97
N ALA A 89 3.56 -33.51 -17.14
CA ALA A 89 2.12 -33.64 -17.34
C ALA A 89 1.63 -35.08 -17.05
N LEU A 90 2.41 -36.08 -17.48
CA LEU A 90 2.13 -37.48 -17.16
C LEU A 90 2.21 -37.75 -15.65
N LYS A 91 3.20 -37.17 -14.95
CA LYS A 91 3.31 -37.30 -13.49
C LYS A 91 2.13 -36.65 -12.77
N PHE A 92 1.65 -35.52 -13.27
CA PHE A 92 0.44 -34.88 -12.75
C PHE A 92 -0.79 -35.78 -12.94
N ILE A 93 -0.99 -36.38 -14.12
CA ILE A 93 -2.10 -37.31 -14.35
C ILE A 93 -2.02 -38.51 -13.40
N VAL A 94 -0.84 -39.12 -13.25
CA VAL A 94 -0.63 -40.24 -12.29
C VAL A 94 -0.94 -39.82 -10.85
N LEU A 95 -0.61 -38.58 -10.48
CA LEU A 95 -0.92 -38.04 -9.15
C LEU A 95 -2.44 -37.88 -8.95
N ILE A 96 -3.16 -37.38 -9.95
CA ILE A 96 -4.64 -37.30 -9.95
C ILE A 96 -5.26 -38.69 -9.82
N GLU A 97 -4.76 -39.68 -10.55
CA GLU A 97 -5.23 -41.05 -10.47
C GLU A 97 -5.02 -41.65 -9.08
N LYS A 98 -3.86 -41.38 -8.47
CA LYS A 98 -3.55 -41.80 -7.11
C LYS A 98 -4.50 -41.15 -6.09
N PHE A 99 -4.79 -39.85 -6.24
CA PHE A 99 -5.74 -39.16 -5.36
C PHE A 99 -7.14 -39.73 -5.47
N ALA A 100 -7.62 -40.00 -6.69
CA ALA A 100 -8.91 -40.62 -6.90
C ALA A 100 -8.97 -42.02 -6.25
N GLN A 101 -7.92 -42.83 -6.40
CA GLN A 101 -7.82 -44.14 -5.73
C GLN A 101 -7.87 -44.04 -4.21
N VAL A 102 -7.07 -43.16 -3.60
CA VAL A 102 -7.02 -42.98 -2.13
C VAL A 102 -8.33 -42.45 -1.57
N THR A 103 -9.08 -41.71 -2.38
CA THR A 103 -10.37 -41.12 -2.00
C THR A 103 -11.56 -41.96 -2.43
N ASN A 104 -11.38 -43.16 -2.98
CA ASN A 104 -12.46 -44.02 -3.49
C ASN A 104 -13.34 -43.38 -4.59
N ASN A 105 -12.77 -42.48 -5.39
CA ASN A 105 -13.42 -41.94 -6.58
C ASN A 105 -12.99 -42.73 -7.83
N GLN A 106 -13.91 -42.99 -8.74
CA GLN A 106 -13.58 -43.39 -10.10
C GLN A 106 -13.27 -42.15 -10.94
N GLN A 107 -12.13 -42.12 -11.61
CA GLN A 107 -11.68 -40.96 -12.39
C GLN A 107 -11.65 -41.23 -13.89
N THR A 108 -11.89 -40.17 -14.68
CA THR A 108 -11.56 -40.11 -16.10
C THR A 108 -10.97 -38.74 -16.40
N VAL A 109 -9.74 -38.71 -16.92
CA VAL A 109 -9.01 -37.48 -17.25
C VAL A 109 -8.99 -37.30 -18.77
N ALA A 110 -9.38 -36.13 -19.24
CA ALA A 110 -9.30 -35.73 -20.64
C ALA A 110 -8.52 -34.42 -20.77
N VAL A 111 -7.71 -34.30 -21.83
CA VAL A 111 -7.03 -33.04 -22.17
C VAL A 111 -7.99 -32.20 -23.01
N VAL A 112 -8.36 -31.02 -22.52
CA VAL A 112 -9.25 -30.10 -23.22
C VAL A 112 -8.39 -29.21 -24.11
N ASP A 113 -8.09 -29.73 -25.29
CA ASP A 113 -7.53 -29.03 -26.46
C ASP A 113 -6.21 -28.26 -26.29
N ALA A 114 -5.15 -28.76 -26.93
CA ALA A 114 -3.86 -28.05 -27.10
C ALA A 114 -3.84 -27.16 -28.36
N SER A 115 -4.99 -26.97 -29.01
CA SER A 115 -5.10 -26.36 -30.35
C SER A 115 -5.35 -24.87 -30.30
N GLN A 116 -4.40 -24.12 -29.77
CA GLN A 116 -4.01 -22.78 -30.27
C GLN A 116 -2.86 -22.29 -29.39
N PRO A 117 -1.60 -22.43 -29.84
CA PRO A 117 -0.49 -21.73 -29.21
C PRO A 117 -0.65 -20.25 -29.56
N ASP A 118 -1.52 -19.55 -28.84
CA ASP A 118 -1.43 -18.11 -28.75
C ASP A 118 -0.04 -17.82 -28.19
N LYS A 119 0.83 -17.25 -29.03
CA LYS A 119 2.28 -17.07 -28.79
C LYS A 119 2.61 -16.21 -27.54
N THR A 120 1.59 -15.81 -26.79
CA THR A 120 1.61 -14.95 -25.63
C THR A 120 1.26 -15.68 -24.33
N GLN A 121 0.65 -16.86 -24.38
CA GLN A 121 0.33 -17.64 -23.17
C GLN A 121 1.42 -18.67 -22.91
N LYS A 122 2.22 -18.43 -21.87
CA LYS A 122 3.12 -19.42 -21.28
C LYS A 122 2.33 -20.72 -21.06
N GLY A 123 2.82 -21.83 -21.63
CA GLY A 123 2.09 -23.08 -21.84
C GLY A 123 1.37 -23.63 -20.59
N THR A 124 0.06 -23.43 -20.56
CA THR A 124 -0.86 -24.09 -19.60
C THR A 124 -1.50 -25.29 -20.28
N ILE A 125 -1.77 -26.34 -19.51
CA ILE A 125 -2.49 -27.54 -19.99
C ILE A 125 -3.84 -27.56 -19.30
N ASP A 126 -4.91 -27.49 -20.08
CA ASP A 126 -6.26 -27.63 -19.57
C ASP A 126 -6.65 -29.10 -19.48
N LEU A 127 -7.03 -29.52 -18.27
CA LEU A 127 -7.42 -30.88 -17.96
C LEU A 127 -8.86 -30.87 -17.44
N GLN A 128 -9.67 -31.76 -18.00
CA GLN A 128 -10.99 -32.08 -17.48
C GLN A 128 -10.90 -33.39 -16.69
N ILE A 129 -11.27 -33.32 -15.42
CA ILE A 129 -11.28 -34.48 -14.51
C ILE A 129 -12.75 -34.77 -14.18
N ASN A 130 -13.24 -35.92 -14.61
CA ASN A 130 -14.55 -36.42 -14.23
C ASN A 130 -14.38 -37.42 -13.08
N LEU A 131 -15.07 -37.19 -11.97
CA LEU A 131 -15.05 -38.04 -10.78
C LEU A 131 -16.43 -38.63 -10.55
N ARG A 132 -16.47 -39.92 -10.23
CA ARG A 132 -17.70 -40.63 -9.82
C ARG A 132 -17.47 -41.28 -8.47
N GLY A 133 -18.23 -40.84 -7.48
CA GLY A 133 -18.09 -41.25 -6.09
C GLY A 133 -19.19 -40.65 -5.23
N ASN A 134 -19.02 -40.68 -3.91
CA ASN A 134 -19.90 -39.98 -2.98
C ASN A 134 -19.37 -38.56 -2.68
N PHE A 135 -20.22 -37.70 -2.13
CA PHE A 135 -19.86 -36.32 -1.84
C PHE A 135 -18.68 -36.18 -0.84
N PRO A 136 -18.64 -36.91 0.29
CA PRO A 136 -17.49 -36.88 1.20
C PRO A 136 -16.15 -37.19 0.52
N ASP A 137 -16.16 -38.14 -0.41
CA ASP A 137 -14.97 -38.58 -1.13
C ASP A 137 -14.52 -37.56 -2.19
N LEU A 138 -15.46 -36.83 -2.81
CA LEU A 138 -15.14 -35.67 -3.65
C LEU A 138 -14.44 -34.57 -2.84
N VAL A 139 -14.95 -34.26 -1.63
CA VAL A 139 -14.34 -33.22 -0.77
C VAL A 139 -12.90 -33.60 -0.39
N LYS A 140 -12.66 -34.86 -0.02
CA LYS A 140 -11.31 -35.35 0.25
C LYS A 140 -10.41 -35.19 -0.97
N PHE A 141 -10.91 -35.54 -2.16
CA PHE A 141 -10.14 -35.39 -3.39
C PHE A 141 -9.71 -33.94 -3.64
N LEU A 142 -10.63 -32.98 -3.45
CA LEU A 142 -10.31 -31.56 -3.61
C LEU A 142 -9.24 -31.09 -2.62
N ILE A 143 -9.27 -31.58 -1.37
CA ILE A 143 -8.23 -31.28 -0.38
C ILE A 143 -6.87 -31.82 -0.84
N TYR A 144 -6.80 -33.04 -1.38
CA TYR A 144 -5.54 -33.58 -1.92
C TYR A 144 -5.04 -32.79 -3.13
N LEU A 145 -5.95 -32.35 -4.00
CA LEU A 145 -5.63 -31.54 -5.17
C LEU A 145 -5.05 -30.17 -4.78
N GLU A 146 -5.63 -29.51 -3.78
CA GLU A 146 -5.18 -28.21 -3.28
C GLU A 146 -3.78 -28.28 -2.64
N ASN A 147 -3.45 -29.41 -2.02
CA ASN A 147 -2.15 -29.64 -1.38
C ASN A 147 -1.11 -30.30 -2.32
N ALA A 148 -1.40 -30.41 -3.62
CA ALA A 148 -0.48 -30.98 -4.59
C ALA A 148 0.74 -30.07 -4.80
N PRO A 149 1.93 -30.62 -5.12
CA PRO A 149 3.15 -29.83 -5.36
C PRO A 149 3.15 -29.10 -6.72
N TYR A 150 1.97 -28.86 -7.31
CA TYR A 150 1.79 -28.29 -8.64
C TYR A 150 0.89 -27.06 -8.57
N TYR A 151 1.25 -26.01 -9.31
CA TYR A 151 0.37 -24.85 -9.48
C TYR A 151 -0.80 -25.24 -10.38
N SER A 152 -2.00 -25.34 -9.79
CA SER A 152 -3.23 -25.67 -10.50
C SER A 152 -4.30 -24.63 -10.20
N TYR A 153 -5.11 -24.31 -11.20
CA TYR A 153 -6.22 -23.37 -11.09
C TYR A 153 -7.52 -24.06 -11.52
N LEU A 154 -8.49 -24.12 -10.62
CA LEU A 154 -9.80 -24.71 -10.90
C LEU A 154 -10.64 -23.74 -11.73
N LYS A 155 -10.78 -23.99 -13.03
CA LYS A 155 -11.60 -23.15 -13.92
C LYS A 155 -13.10 -23.29 -13.66
N SER A 156 -13.57 -24.51 -13.45
CA SER A 156 -14.98 -24.80 -13.20
C SER A 156 -15.16 -26.10 -12.43
N LEU A 157 -16.20 -26.17 -11.60
CA LEU A 157 -16.62 -27.37 -10.89
C LEU A 157 -18.11 -27.57 -11.12
N GLN A 158 -18.49 -28.76 -11.58
CA GLN A 158 -19.88 -29.15 -11.75
C GLN A 158 -20.13 -30.45 -11.00
N ALA A 159 -21.15 -30.47 -10.16
CA ALA A 159 -21.58 -31.67 -9.44
C ALA A 159 -23.01 -32.01 -9.86
N GLN A 160 -23.22 -33.25 -10.29
CA GLN A 160 -24.53 -33.77 -10.68
C GLN A 160 -24.86 -34.98 -9.79
N ARG A 161 -26.16 -35.21 -9.55
CA ARG A 161 -26.66 -36.33 -8.75
C ARG A 161 -26.79 -37.60 -9.57
#